data_AF-A0A078KZ37-F1
#
_entry.id   AF-A0A078KZ37-F1
#
_cell.length_a   1.000
_cell.length_b   1.000
_cell.length_c   1.000
_cell.angle_alpha   90.00
_cell.angle_beta   90.00
_cell.angle_gamma   90.00
#
_symmetry.space_group_name_H-M   'P 1'
#
loop_
_entity.id
_entity.type
_entity.pdbx_description
1 polymer ?
#
loop_
_entity_poly.entity_id
_entity_poly.type
_entity_poly.pdbx_seq_one_letter_code
_entity_poly.pdbx_strand_id
1 'polypeptide(L)'
;MKFLEHFEGIFSNKYALARDLFKLFKLEAKLAGLNLHPLLIDFSLLIAFAITLWFTVMLLAGDLVYIVTKNPLIAILVILFVNLIAFLILARDLKHRLQQMSFARTRDCIRIHQERSECEPEEERAADVDR
;
A
#
# COMPACT_ATOMS: atom_id res chain seq x y z
N MET A 1 13.08 31.72 12.08
CA MET A 1 12.84 30.54 12.95
C MET A 1 11.33 30.34 13.19
N LYS A 2 10.53 30.11 12.15
CA LYS A 2 9.08 29.83 12.24
C LYS A 2 8.63 28.65 11.35
N PHE A 3 9.51 28.17 10.47
CA PHE A 3 9.23 27.05 9.59
C PHE A 3 9.46 25.69 10.26
N LEU A 4 10.37 25.60 11.23
CA LEU A 4 10.67 24.36 11.96
C LEU A 4 9.48 23.88 12.83
N GLU A 5 8.77 24.79 13.49
CA GLU A 5 7.58 24.46 14.30
C GLU A 5 6.43 23.91 13.45
N HIS A 6 6.30 24.36 12.20
CA HIS A 6 5.27 23.85 11.29
C HIS A 6 5.61 22.47 10.73
N PHE A 7 6.90 22.17 10.52
CA PHE A 7 7.35 20.83 10.17
C PHE A 7 7.12 19.84 11.32
N GLU A 8 7.35 20.24 12.56
CA GLU A 8 7.13 19.40 13.74
C GLU A 8 5.65 18.99 13.91
N GLY A 9 4.71 19.90 13.62
CA GLY A 9 3.28 19.59 13.58
C GLY A 9 2.87 18.62 12.46
N ILE A 10 3.54 18.67 11.30
CA ILE A 10 3.29 17.74 10.18
C ILE A 10 3.92 16.37 10.46
N PHE A 11 5.10 16.34 11.06
CA PHE A 11 5.79 15.10 11.44
C PHE A 11 5.07 14.38 12.58
N SER A 12 4.56 15.08 13.59
CA SER A 12 3.83 14.45 14.70
C SER A 12 2.54 13.77 14.23
N ASN A 13 1.80 14.44 13.32
CA ASN A 13 0.58 13.88 12.74
C ASN A 13 0.87 12.67 11.82
N LYS A 14 1.96 12.72 11.04
CA LYS A 14 2.38 11.58 10.20
C LYS A 14 2.93 10.41 11.01
N TYR A 15 3.59 10.65 12.14
CA TYR A 15 4.03 9.60 13.07
C TYR A 15 2.85 8.94 13.78
N ALA A 16 1.83 9.72 14.16
CA ALA A 16 0.60 9.17 14.72
C ALA A 16 -0.10 8.23 13.70
N LEU A 17 -0.22 8.68 12.44
CA LEU A 17 -0.76 7.84 11.36
C LEU A 17 0.08 6.59 11.10
N ALA A 18 1.42 6.69 11.11
CA ALA A 18 2.30 5.55 10.94
C ALA A 18 2.18 4.55 12.11
N ARG A 19 2.04 5.05 13.34
CA ARG A 19 1.84 4.23 14.54
C ARG A 19 0.51 3.51 14.50
N ASP A 20 -0.55 4.17 14.05
CA ASP A 20 -1.88 3.57 13.95
C ASP A 20 -1.95 2.57 12.78
N LEU A 21 -1.31 2.85 11.64
CA LEU A 21 -1.10 1.87 10.58
C LEU A 21 -0.34 0.64 11.08
N PHE A 22 0.72 0.83 11.87
CA PHE A 22 1.49 -0.27 12.44
C PHE A 22 0.68 -1.11 13.43
N LYS A 23 -0.15 -0.47 14.27
CA LYS A 23 -1.09 -1.18 15.16
C LYS A 23 -2.12 -1.97 14.35
N LEU A 24 -2.65 -1.38 13.29
CA LEU A 24 -3.64 -2.01 12.42
C LEU A 24 -3.04 -3.25 11.75
N PHE A 25 -1.83 -3.12 11.19
CA PHE A 25 -1.10 -4.21 10.57
C PHE A 25 -0.73 -5.31 11.58
N LYS A 26 -0.37 -4.93 12.81
CA LYS A 26 -0.11 -5.87 13.90
C LYS A 26 -1.37 -6.65 14.30
N LEU A 27 -2.53 -5.99 14.32
CA LEU A 27 -3.82 -6.61 14.59
C LEU A 27 -4.23 -7.57 13.47
N GLU A 28 -4.07 -7.17 12.20
CA GLU A 28 -4.35 -8.05 11.06
C GLU A 28 -3.40 -9.24 10.98
N ALA A 29 -2.09 -9.03 11.20
CA ALA A 29 -1.12 -10.12 11.23
C ALA A 29 -1.39 -11.11 12.38
N LYS A 30 -1.82 -10.60 13.54
CA LYS A 30 -2.24 -11.44 14.68
C LYS A 30 -3.53 -12.20 14.37
N LEU A 31 -4.48 -11.60 13.63
CA LEU A 31 -5.69 -12.27 13.16
C LEU A 31 -5.39 -13.36 12.12
N ALA A 32 -4.40 -13.12 11.24
CA ALA A 32 -3.95 -14.06 10.21
C ALA A 32 -3.07 -15.19 10.77
N GLY A 33 -2.81 -15.23 12.08
CA GLY A 33 -1.92 -16.22 12.71
C GLY A 33 -0.47 -16.17 12.20
N LEU A 34 -0.10 -15.07 11.53
CA LEU A 34 1.12 -14.97 10.76
C LEU A 34 2.17 -14.22 11.58
N ASN A 35 3.34 -14.82 11.71
CA ASN A 35 4.41 -14.24 12.50
C ASN A 35 4.94 -13.00 11.77
N LEU A 36 4.55 -11.82 12.25
CA LEU A 36 4.80 -10.54 11.58
C LEU A 36 6.30 -10.27 11.37
N HIS A 37 7.14 -10.77 12.27
CA HIS A 37 8.57 -10.52 12.29
C HIS A 37 9.32 -11.13 11.07
N PRO A 38 9.24 -12.45 10.79
CA PRO A 38 9.88 -13.02 9.60
C PRO A 38 9.30 -12.43 8.30
N LEU A 39 8.00 -12.16 8.24
CA LEU A 39 7.39 -11.60 7.04
C LEU A 39 7.88 -10.19 6.71
N LEU A 40 8.09 -9.34 7.72
CA LEU A 40 8.68 -8.01 7.51
C LEU A 40 10.10 -8.10 6.98
N ILE A 41 10.90 -9.03 7.51
CA ILE A 41 12.29 -9.24 7.09
C ILE A 41 12.31 -9.72 5.63
N ASP A 42 11.55 -10.77 5.31
CA ASP A 42 11.49 -11.32 3.95
C ASP A 42 10.97 -10.29 2.95
N PHE A 43 9.95 -9.51 3.32
CA PHE A 43 9.42 -8.44 2.48
C PHE A 43 10.43 -7.32 2.27
N SER A 44 11.18 -6.93 3.31
CA SER A 44 12.24 -5.93 3.19
C SER A 44 13.37 -6.40 2.28
N LEU A 45 13.73 -7.68 2.38
CA LEU A 45 14.75 -8.31 1.54
C LEU A 45 14.27 -8.36 0.08
N LEU A 46 13.01 -8.71 -0.15
CA LEU A 46 12.38 -8.73 -1.46
C LEU A 46 12.39 -7.34 -2.11
N ILE A 47 12.04 -6.29 -1.35
CA ILE A 47 12.11 -4.91 -1.82
C ILE A 47 13.55 -4.54 -2.18
N ALA A 48 14.52 -4.88 -1.33
CA ALA A 48 15.93 -4.60 -1.60
C ALA A 48 16.40 -5.27 -2.90
N PHE A 49 16.11 -6.57 -3.07
CA PHE A 49 16.41 -7.30 -4.29
C PHE A 49 15.73 -6.71 -5.52
N ALA A 50 14.45 -6.33 -5.40
CA ALA A 50 13.71 -5.71 -6.50
C ALA A 50 14.33 -4.37 -6.92
N ILE A 51 14.74 -3.54 -5.96
CA ILE A 51 15.42 -2.26 -6.23
C ILE A 51 16.77 -2.51 -6.91
N THR A 52 17.57 -3.45 -6.39
CA THR A 52 18.87 -3.79 -6.98
C THR A 52 18.71 -4.30 -8.41
N LEU A 53 17.78 -5.24 -8.63
CA LEU A 53 17.52 -5.81 -9.95
C LEU A 53 17.07 -4.74 -10.94
N TRP A 54 16.14 -3.86 -10.53
CA TRP A 54 15.68 -2.75 -11.36
C TRP A 54 16.83 -1.82 -11.75
N PHE A 55 17.69 -1.48 -10.78
CA PHE A 55 18.85 -0.63 -11.03
C PHE A 55 19.84 -1.29 -12.00
N THR A 56 20.11 -2.58 -11.84
CA THR A 56 20.97 -3.34 -12.76
C THR A 56 20.40 -3.37 -14.18
N VAL A 57 19.09 -3.58 -14.33
CA VAL A 57 18.41 -3.54 -15.63
C VAL A 57 18.53 -2.16 -16.27
N MET A 58 18.35 -1.08 -15.49
CA MET A 58 18.47 0.29 -15.99
C MET A 58 19.89 0.65 -16.42
N LEU A 59 20.90 0.18 -15.69
CA LEU A 59 22.29 0.32 -16.10
C LEU A 59 22.57 -0.39 -17.42
N LEU A 60 22.11 -1.65 -17.55
CA LEU A 60 22.32 -2.44 -18.75
C LEU A 60 21.58 -1.86 -19.97
N ALA A 61 20.35 -1.39 -19.77
CA ALA A 61 19.58 -0.70 -20.80
C ALA A 61 20.25 0.62 -21.20
N GLY A 62 20.78 1.37 -20.25
CA GLY A 62 21.52 2.60 -20.50
C GLY A 62 22.76 2.40 -21.34
N ASP A 63 23.53 1.36 -21.05
CA ASP A 63 24.72 0.99 -21.80
C ASP A 63 24.36 0.59 -23.26
N LEU A 64 23.26 -0.14 -23.43
CA LEU A 64 22.75 -0.49 -24.77
C LEU A 64 22.38 0.76 -25.59
N VAL A 65 21.71 1.73 -24.97
CA VAL A 65 21.37 3.01 -25.62
C VAL A 65 22.65 3.79 -25.94
N TYR A 66 23.65 3.77 -25.04
CA TYR A 66 24.93 4.41 -25.29
C TYR A 66 25.66 3.82 -26.49
N ILE A 67 25.69 2.49 -26.63
CA ILE A 67 26.34 1.80 -27.77
C ILE A 67 25.71 2.23 -29.11
N VAL A 68 24.39 2.34 -29.17
CA VAL A 68 23.67 2.72 -30.41
C VAL A 68 23.87 4.20 -30.72
N THR A 69 23.72 5.07 -29.71
CA THR A 69 23.67 6.52 -29.93
C THR A 69 25.05 7.18 -29.90
N LYS A 70 26.05 6.50 -29.32
CA LYS A 70 27.42 6.99 -29.04
C LYS A 70 27.48 8.30 -28.24
N ASN A 71 26.36 8.72 -27.67
CA ASN A 71 26.19 9.99 -26.99
C ASN A 71 25.70 9.75 -25.56
N PRO A 72 26.52 10.04 -24.54
CA PRO A 72 26.18 9.74 -23.15
C PRO A 72 25.00 10.57 -22.64
N LEU A 73 24.86 11.80 -23.11
CA LEU A 73 23.74 12.68 -22.75
C LEU A 73 22.39 12.09 -23.17
N ILE A 74 22.30 11.52 -24.38
CA ILE A 74 21.05 10.93 -24.87
C ILE A 74 20.68 9.69 -24.06
N ALA A 75 21.66 8.84 -23.73
CA ALA A 75 21.43 7.67 -22.89
C ALA A 75 20.85 8.04 -21.52
N ILE A 76 21.44 9.03 -20.83
CA ILE A 76 20.95 9.51 -19.53
C ILE A 76 19.52 10.05 -19.65
N LEU A 77 19.25 10.84 -20.69
CA LEU A 77 17.95 11.48 -20.89
C LEU A 77 16.86 10.43 -21.15
N VAL A 78 17.15 9.40 -21.96
CA VAL A 78 16.23 8.29 -22.23
C VAL A 78 15.93 7.51 -20.95
N ILE A 79 16.94 7.11 -20.18
CA ILE A 79 16.75 6.37 -18.92
C ILE A 79 15.92 7.20 -17.93
N LEU A 80 16.18 8.51 -17.85
CA LEU A 80 15.43 9.42 -17.00
C LEU A 80 13.94 9.47 -17.39
N PHE A 81 13.63 9.60 -18.68
CA PHE A 81 12.25 9.58 -19.17
C PHE A 81 11.55 8.25 -18.88
N VAL A 82 12.23 7.12 -19.08
CA VAL A 82 11.67 5.79 -18.78
C VAL A 82 11.33 5.68 -17.29
N ASN A 83 12.22 6.12 -16.40
CA ASN A 83 11.96 6.10 -14.96
C ASN A 83 10.82 7.05 -14.56
N LEU A 84 10.74 8.23 -15.18
CA LEU A 84 9.66 9.17 -14.92
C LEU A 84 8.29 8.59 -15.33
N ILE A 85 8.21 7.96 -16.50
CA ILE A 85 6.98 7.31 -16.97
C ILE A 85 6.59 6.16 -16.04
N ALA A 86 7.55 5.29 -15.68
CA ALA A 86 7.32 4.20 -14.76
C ALA A 86 6.80 4.71 -13.40
N PHE A 87 7.39 5.79 -12.87
CA PHE A 87 6.96 6.41 -11.63
C PHE A 87 5.52 6.93 -11.71
N LEU A 88 5.15 7.61 -12.81
CA LEU A 88 3.80 8.12 -13.00
C LEU A 88 2.76 6.99 -13.08
N ILE A 89 3.08 5.89 -13.77
CA ILE A 89 2.23 4.70 -13.83
C ILE A 89 2.05 4.12 -12.41
N LEU A 90 3.15 3.93 -11.69
CA LEU A 90 3.12 3.38 -10.34
C LEU A 90 2.32 4.25 -9.37
N ALA A 91 2.49 5.57 -9.45
CA ALA A 91 1.75 6.53 -8.62
C ALA A 91 0.24 6.49 -8.92
N ARG A 92 -0.14 6.37 -10.21
CA ARG A 92 -1.54 6.24 -10.62
C ARG A 92 -2.15 4.93 -10.14
N ASP A 93 -1.42 3.82 -10.30
CA ASP A 93 -1.86 2.51 -9.85
C ASP A 93 -1.98 2.45 -8.34
N LEU A 94 -1.01 3.01 -7.62
CA LEU A 94 -1.05 3.10 -6.17
C LEU A 94 -2.26 3.91 -5.72
N LYS A 95 -2.53 5.06 -6.35
CA LYS A 95 -3.72 5.87 -6.06
C LYS A 95 -5.01 5.08 -6.29
N HIS A 96 -5.11 4.36 -7.41
CA HIS A 96 -6.29 3.56 -7.74
C HIS A 96 -6.48 2.40 -6.75
N ARG A 97 -5.41 1.69 -6.40
CA ARG A 97 -5.44 0.60 -5.41
C ARG A 97 -5.76 1.12 -4.01
N LEU A 98 -5.21 2.27 -3.61
CA LEU A 98 -5.58 2.92 -2.35
C LEU A 98 -7.06 3.29 -2.33
N GLN A 99 -7.63 3.75 -3.44
CA GLN A 99 -9.07 4.02 -3.52
C GLN A 99 -9.91 2.73 -3.41
N GLN A 100 -9.50 1.66 -4.09
CA GLN A 100 -10.20 0.37 -4.04
C GLN A 100 -10.09 -0.36 -2.69
N MET A 101 -8.95 -0.22 -1.99
CA MET A 101 -8.74 -0.79 -0.66
C MET A 101 -9.14 0.15 0.47
N SER A 102 -9.33 1.45 0.20
CA SER A 102 -9.81 2.38 1.21
C SER A 102 -11.10 1.82 1.79
N PHE A 103 -11.13 1.82 3.11
CA PHE A 103 -12.19 1.39 4.02
C PHE A 103 -13.63 1.75 3.64
N ALA A 104 -13.90 2.47 2.55
CA ALA A 104 -15.23 2.66 1.97
C ALA A 104 -15.95 1.31 1.79
N ARG A 105 -15.35 0.34 1.07
CA ARG A 105 -16.03 -0.93 0.80
C ARG A 105 -16.20 -1.81 2.05
N THR A 106 -15.22 -1.79 2.96
CA THR A 106 -15.30 -2.51 4.25
C THR A 106 -16.30 -1.86 5.20
N ARG A 107 -16.38 -0.52 5.24
CA ARG A 107 -17.41 0.22 6.00
C ARG A 107 -18.80 -0.01 5.45
N ASP A 108 -18.96 -0.05 4.13
CA ASP A 108 -20.24 -0.34 3.51
C ASP A 108 -20.71 -1.76 3.84
N CYS A 109 -19.80 -2.73 3.84
CA CYS A 109 -20.14 -4.11 4.22
C CYS A 109 -20.50 -4.25 5.72
N ILE A 110 -19.77 -3.57 6.61
CA ILE A 110 -20.08 -3.53 8.05
C ILE A 110 -21.42 -2.83 8.28
N ARG A 111 -21.67 -1.71 7.59
CA ARG A 111 -22.93 -0.96 7.69
C ARG A 111 -24.12 -1.79 7.20
N ILE A 112 -23.99 -2.50 6.09
CA ILE A 112 -25.03 -3.40 5.57
C ILE A 112 -25.30 -4.55 6.57
N HIS A 113 -24.26 -5.11 7.20
CA HIS A 113 -24.45 -6.15 8.22
C HIS A 113 -25.14 -5.62 9.49
N GLN A 114 -24.85 -4.38 9.90
CA GLN A 114 -25.47 -3.76 11.05
C GLN A 114 -26.96 -3.41 10.80
N GLU A 115 -27.28 -2.90 9.61
CA GLU A 115 -28.68 -2.67 9.18
C GLU A 115 -29.46 -3.99 9.00
N ARG A 116 -28.79 -5.11 8.68
CA ARG A 116 -29.42 -6.43 8.57
C ARG A 116 -29.69 -7.10 9.93
N SER A 117 -28.82 -6.91 10.91
CA SER A 117 -29.02 -7.43 12.28
C SER A 117 -30.09 -6.67 13.08
N GLU A 118 -30.44 -5.43 12.70
CA GLU A 118 -31.58 -4.70 13.27
C GLU A 118 -32.92 -5.05 12.60
N CYS A 119 -32.90 -5.80 11.49
CA CYS A 119 -34.07 -6.13 10.66
C CYS A 119 -34.43 -7.62 10.63
N GLU A 120 -33.88 -8.44 11.54
CA GLU A 120 -34.49 -9.72 11.91
C GLU A 120 -35.46 -9.44 13.08
N PRO A 121 -36.78 -9.35 12.83
CA PRO A 121 -37.72 -9.47 13.93
C PRO A 121 -37.63 -10.90 14.48
N GLU A 122 -37.62 -11.01 15.81
CA GLU A 122 -37.74 -12.24 16.57
C GLU A 122 -39.06 -12.98 16.26
N GLU A 123 -39.17 -13.61 15.09
CA GLU A 123 -40.37 -14.39 14.70
C GLU A 123 -40.01 -15.85 14.38
N GLU A 124 -39.18 -16.47 15.22
CA GLU A 124 -38.94 -17.92 15.19
C GLU A 124 -38.82 -18.51 16.62
N ARG A 125 -39.71 -18.09 17.52
CA ARG A 125 -39.85 -18.67 18.88
C ARG A 125 -41.29 -18.99 19.33
N ALA A 126 -42.24 -19.14 18.39
CA ALA A 126 -43.65 -19.34 18.75
C ALA A 126 -44.35 -20.57 18.11
N ALA A 127 -43.64 -21.47 17.44
CA ALA A 127 -44.28 -22.66 16.88
C ALA A 127 -43.33 -23.87 16.88
N ASP A 128 -43.20 -24.53 18.03
CA ASP A 128 -43.17 -26.01 18.12
C ASP A 128 -42.90 -26.47 19.58
N VAL A 129 -43.86 -26.27 20.49
CA VAL A 129 -43.95 -27.08 21.73
C VAL A 129 -45.43 -27.20 22.14
N ASP A 130 -46.24 -27.80 21.26
CA ASP A 130 -47.45 -28.51 21.70
C ASP A 130 -47.78 -29.60 20.67
N ARG A 131 -47.11 -30.75 20.79
CA ARG A 131 -47.55 -32.02 20.22
C ARG A 131 -46.96 -33.22 20.93
#